data_AF-A0AAU2B4U4-F1
#
_entry.id   AF-A0AAU2B4U4-F1
#
_cell.length_a   1.000
_cell.length_b   1.000
_cell.length_c   1.000
_cell.angle_alpha   90.00
_cell.angle_beta   90.00
_cell.angle_gamma   90.00
#
_symmetry.space_group_name_H-M   'P 1'
#
loop_
_entity.id
_entity.type
_entity.pdbx_description
1 polymer ?
#
loop_
_entity_poly.entity_id
_entity_poly.type
_entity_poly.pdbx_seq_one_letter_code
_entity_poly.pdbx_strand_id
1 'polypeptide(L)'
;MTAYTEALGKVVLSWANSGSTPLSEVRILDETASTYLSTWYLDWTMTIEKPPGGGAPMELASTKTAALVGDRLTDFPPQGGKYQLQQPVDFAPVGAPGQVILSLQQLASTVSYSP
;
A
#
# COMPACT_ATOMS: atom_id res chain seq x y z
N MET A 1 1.15 -6.66 5.64
CA MET A 1 1.00 -7.88 4.81
C MET A 1 2.29 -8.68 4.92
N THR A 2 2.21 -10.00 5.04
CA THR A 2 3.38 -10.88 5.13
C THR A 2 3.28 -11.97 4.08
N ALA A 3 4.37 -12.22 3.37
CA ALA A 3 4.50 -13.32 2.42
C ALA A 3 5.78 -14.11 2.70
N TYR A 4 5.81 -15.37 2.30
CA TYR A 4 6.99 -16.23 2.42
C TYR A 4 7.33 -16.84 1.07
N THR A 5 8.61 -16.86 0.74
CA THR A 5 9.12 -17.55 -0.45
C THR A 5 10.43 -18.25 -0.10
N GLU A 6 10.76 -19.33 -0.81
CA GLU A 6 12.03 -20.03 -0.61
C GLU A 6 13.24 -19.13 -0.92
N ALA A 7 13.11 -18.29 -1.96
CA ALA A 7 14.19 -17.42 -2.42
C ALA A 7 14.45 -16.22 -1.50
N LEU A 8 13.40 -15.57 -0.99
CA LEU A 8 13.52 -14.31 -0.25
C LEU A 8 13.28 -14.46 1.26
N GLY A 9 12.89 -15.64 1.72
CA GLY A 9 12.42 -15.84 3.10
C GLY A 9 11.13 -15.08 3.35
N LYS A 10 11.00 -14.54 4.57
CA LYS A 10 9.88 -13.67 4.96
C LYS A 10 10.01 -12.30 4.32
N VAL A 11 8.94 -11.88 3.64
CA VAL A 11 8.76 -10.52 3.14
C VAL A 11 7.62 -9.88 3.92
N VAL A 12 7.89 -8.73 4.54
CA VAL A 12 6.89 -7.97 5.30
C VAL A 12 6.69 -6.63 4.62
N LEU A 13 5.46 -6.32 4.23
CA LEU A 13 5.04 -4.99 3.81
C LEU A 13 4.26 -4.34 4.97
N SER A 14 4.74 -3.21 5.44
CA SER A 14 4.17 -2.45 6.55
C SER A 14 3.72 -1.07 6.08
N TRP A 15 2.66 -0.57 6.69
CA TRP A 15 2.25 0.81 6.48
C TRP A 15 3.10 1.71 7.38
N ALA A 16 3.70 2.72 6.77
CA ALA A 16 4.37 3.80 7.45
C ALA A 16 3.45 5.02 7.38
N ASN A 17 3.18 5.64 8.53
CA ASN A 17 2.57 6.96 8.57
C ASN A 17 3.71 7.96 8.72
N SER A 18 4.11 8.59 7.63
CA SER A 18 5.09 9.66 7.68
C SER A 18 4.36 10.99 7.89
N GLY A 19 5.01 11.98 8.50
CA GLY A 19 4.41 13.32 8.62
C GLY A 19 4.09 14.00 7.28
N SER A 20 4.56 13.41 6.17
CA SER A 20 4.30 13.84 4.79
C SER A 20 3.21 13.06 4.06
N THR A 21 2.68 11.96 4.64
CA THR A 21 1.59 11.21 4.01
C THR A 21 0.32 12.08 3.99
N PRO A 22 -0.31 12.32 2.82
CA PRO A 22 -1.55 13.08 2.73
C PRO A 22 -2.69 12.41 3.51
N LEU A 23 -3.66 13.21 3.94
CA LEU A 23 -4.89 12.68 4.55
C LEU A 23 -5.71 11.92 3.50
N SER A 24 -6.31 10.80 3.92
CA SER A 24 -7.20 10.03 3.07
C SER A 24 -8.45 10.84 2.70
N GLU A 25 -8.89 10.70 1.46
CA GLU A 25 -10.01 11.46 0.89
C GLU A 25 -11.26 10.60 0.73
N VAL A 26 -12.43 11.22 0.90
CA VAL A 26 -13.74 10.64 0.60
C VAL A 26 -14.53 11.65 -0.22
N ARG A 27 -15.05 11.22 -1.36
CA ARG A 27 -15.86 12.04 -2.27
C ARG A 27 -17.16 11.32 -2.60
N ILE A 28 -18.28 12.00 -2.42
CA ILE A 28 -19.58 11.48 -2.88
C ILE A 28 -19.62 11.54 -4.41
N LEU A 29 -19.92 10.40 -5.04
CA LEU A 29 -20.04 10.30 -6.50
C LEU A 29 -21.49 10.48 -6.95
N ASP A 30 -22.42 9.89 -6.19
CA ASP A 30 -23.85 9.95 -6.45
C ASP A 30 -24.59 9.91 -5.12
N GLU A 31 -25.28 11.01 -4.79
CA GLU A 31 -26.07 11.13 -3.57
C GLU A 31 -27.31 10.23 -3.59
N THR A 32 -27.90 10.00 -4.77
CA THR A 32 -29.12 9.21 -4.91
C THR A 32 -28.87 7.72 -4.79
N ALA A 33 -27.74 7.24 -5.34
CA ALA A 33 -27.29 5.87 -5.21
C ALA A 33 -26.47 5.64 -3.93
N SER A 34 -26.22 6.69 -3.14
CA SER A 34 -25.36 6.67 -1.94
C SER A 34 -23.99 6.05 -2.24
N THR A 35 -23.40 6.38 -3.40
CA THR A 35 -22.07 5.88 -3.78
C THR A 35 -21.00 6.93 -3.57
N TYR A 36 -19.83 6.48 -3.12
CA TYR A 36 -18.69 7.35 -2.88
C TYR A 36 -17.39 6.71 -3.38
N LEU A 37 -16.41 7.59 -3.64
CA LEU A 37 -15.02 7.28 -3.91
C LEU A 37 -14.24 7.50 -2.62
N SER A 38 -13.40 6.54 -2.24
CA SER A 38 -12.44 6.71 -1.14
C SER A 38 -11.03 6.46 -1.63
N THR A 39 -10.12 7.38 -1.33
CA THR A 39 -8.70 7.27 -1.66
C THR A 39 -7.89 7.26 -0.38
N TRP A 40 -7.11 6.20 -0.19
CA TRP A 40 -6.20 6.05 0.95
C TRP A 40 -4.78 6.26 0.47
N TYR A 41 -4.13 7.27 1.04
CA TYR A 41 -2.72 7.54 0.79
C TYR A 41 -1.88 6.84 1.85
N LEU A 42 -0.92 6.03 1.40
CA LEU A 42 -0.10 5.20 2.29
C LEU A 42 1.35 5.28 1.85
N ASP A 43 2.26 5.52 2.80
CA ASP A 43 3.66 5.21 2.59
C ASP A 43 3.92 3.79 3.07
N TRP A 44 4.83 3.08 2.40
CA TRP A 44 5.11 1.68 2.70
C TRP A 44 6.58 1.44 2.99
N THR A 45 6.83 0.59 3.98
CA THR A 45 8.13 -0.03 4.17
C THR A 45 8.03 -1.52 3.87
N MET A 46 9.08 -2.07 3.28
CA MET A 46 9.21 -3.49 3.00
C MET A 46 10.49 -4.04 3.60
N THR A 47 10.37 -5.13 4.35
CA THR A 47 11.53 -5.87 4.86
C THR A 47 11.62 -7.21 4.14
N ILE A 48 12.79 -7.51 3.58
CA ILE A 48 13.13 -8.79 2.95
C ILE A 48 14.15 -9.50 3.83
N GLU A 49 13.80 -10.66 4.37
CA GLU A 49 14.68 -11.42 5.28
C GLU A 49 15.96 -11.89 4.59
N LYS A 50 15.87 -12.39 3.36
CA LYS A 50 17.00 -12.90 2.58
C LYS A 50 17.11 -12.13 1.26
N PRO A 51 17.81 -10.98 1.23
CA PRO A 51 17.91 -10.20 0.00
C PRO A 51 18.69 -10.95 -1.10
N PRO A 52 18.39 -10.69 -2.38
CA PRO A 52 19.18 -11.19 -3.49
C PRO A 52 20.63 -10.70 -3.37
N GLY A 53 21.60 -11.63 -3.45
CA GLY A 53 23.02 -11.35 -3.19
C GLY A 53 23.50 -11.73 -1.78
N GLY A 54 22.59 -12.12 -0.89
CA GLY A 54 22.90 -12.50 0.48
C GLY A 54 23.15 -11.30 1.39
N GLY A 55 23.24 -11.55 2.70
CA GLY A 55 23.48 -10.51 3.72
C GLY A 55 22.40 -10.43 4.79
N ALA A 56 22.41 -9.34 5.54
CA ALA A 56 21.40 -9.05 6.56
C ALA A 56 20.04 -8.68 5.92
N PRO A 57 18.92 -8.76 6.66
CA PRO A 57 17.62 -8.33 6.16
C PRO A 57 17.67 -6.92 5.56
N MET A 58 17.06 -6.77 4.39
CA MET A 58 17.03 -5.51 3.65
C MET A 58 15.72 -4.78 3.92
N GLU A 59 15.82 -3.49 4.26
CA GLU A 59 14.69 -2.60 4.39
C GLU A 59 14.60 -1.66 3.18
N LEU A 60 13.40 -1.58 2.61
CA LEU A 60 13.06 -0.74 1.47
C LEU A 60 11.93 0.21 1.87
N ALA A 61 11.94 1.40 1.31
CA ALA A 61 10.84 2.35 1.41
C ALA A 61 10.21 2.57 0.03
N SER A 62 8.92 2.85 0.00
CA SER A 62 8.24 3.33 -1.20
C SER A 62 8.85 4.66 -1.64
N THR A 63 9.20 4.77 -2.91
CA THR A 63 9.80 5.97 -3.51
C THR A 63 8.81 7.14 -3.65
N LYS A 64 7.52 6.82 -3.60
CA LYS A 64 6.39 7.76 -3.63
C LYS A 64 5.26 7.23 -2.77
N THR A 65 4.38 8.12 -2.34
CA THR A 65 3.15 7.73 -1.64
C THR A 65 2.23 6.91 -2.56
N ALA A 66 1.77 5.77 -2.05
CA ALA A 66 0.81 4.91 -2.71
C ALA A 66 -0.60 5.47 -2.55
N ALA A 67 -1.46 5.25 -3.56
CA ALA A 67 -2.88 5.56 -3.49
C ALA A 67 -3.70 4.29 -3.72
N LEU A 68 -4.47 3.89 -2.70
CA LEU A 68 -5.47 2.83 -2.80
C LEU A 68 -6.84 3.44 -3.00
N VAL A 69 -7.51 3.10 -4.11
CA VAL A 69 -8.80 3.66 -4.49
C VAL A 69 -9.89 2.60 -4.35
N GLY A 70 -10.90 2.91 -3.54
CA GLY A 70 -12.17 2.21 -3.51
C GLY A 70 -13.20 3.02 -4.29
N ASP A 71 -13.57 2.51 -5.47
CA ASP A 71 -14.54 3.16 -6.35
C ASP A 71 -15.95 2.57 -6.15
N ARG A 72 -16.96 3.43 -6.25
CA ARG A 72 -18.39 3.10 -6.10
C ARG A 72 -18.73 2.32 -4.82
N LEU A 73 -18.11 2.70 -3.71
CA LEU A 73 -18.41 2.13 -2.40
C LEU A 73 -19.81 2.57 -1.94
N THR A 74 -20.53 1.68 -1.25
CA THR A 74 -21.94 1.89 -0.83
C THR A 74 -22.11 2.14 0.67
N ASP A 75 -21.12 1.80 1.49
CA ASP A 75 -21.23 1.82 2.95
C ASP A 75 -20.08 2.60 3.56
N PHE A 76 -20.34 3.64 4.36
CA PHE A 76 -19.30 4.40 5.08
C PHE A 76 -19.57 4.37 6.60
N PRO A 77 -18.62 3.90 7.43
CA PRO A 77 -17.29 3.39 7.07
C PRO A 77 -17.35 2.06 6.30
N PRO A 78 -16.35 1.74 5.46
CA PRO A 78 -16.36 0.56 4.61
C PRO A 78 -16.60 -0.75 5.38
N GLN A 79 -17.51 -1.58 4.87
CA GLN A 79 -17.80 -2.93 5.38
C GLN A 79 -17.48 -3.98 4.31
N GLY A 80 -16.19 -4.19 4.06
CA GLY A 80 -15.71 -5.05 2.98
C GLY A 80 -15.50 -4.30 1.66
N GLY A 81 -15.23 -2.99 1.73
CA GLY A 81 -14.91 -2.16 0.58
C GLY A 81 -13.66 -2.67 -0.13
N LYS A 82 -13.71 -2.79 -1.46
CA LYS A 82 -12.57 -3.22 -2.26
C LYS A 82 -11.76 -2.00 -2.69
N TYR A 83 -10.47 -2.03 -2.39
CA TYR A 83 -9.52 -0.99 -2.75
C TYR A 83 -8.48 -1.57 -3.70
N GLN A 84 -8.07 -0.77 -4.68
CA GLN A 84 -7.06 -1.14 -5.65
C GLN A 84 -5.96 -0.10 -5.71
N LEU A 85 -4.73 -0.58 -5.90
CA LEU A 85 -3.60 0.30 -6.16
C LEU A 85 -3.81 1.06 -7.48
N GLN A 86 -3.82 2.38 -7.40
CA GLN A 86 -4.06 3.24 -8.55
C GLN A 86 -2.91 3.21 -9.56
N GLN A 87 -1.67 3.07 -9.08
CA GLN A 87 -0.46 3.05 -9.89
C GLN A 87 0.63 2.19 -9.24
N PRO A 88 1.52 1.56 -10.02
CA PRO A 88 2.66 0.84 -9.46
C PRO A 88 3.47 1.69 -8.49
N VAL A 89 3.98 1.04 -7.43
CA VAL A 89 4.80 1.68 -6.39
C VAL A 89 6.16 1.03 -6.36
N ASP A 90 7.18 1.83 -6.61
CA ASP A 90 8.56 1.40 -6.60
C ASP A 90 9.15 1.48 -5.20
N PHE A 91 10.01 0.52 -4.88
CA PHE A 91 10.70 0.40 -3.61
C PHE A 91 12.21 0.49 -3.83
N ALA A 92 12.85 1.27 -2.96
CA ALA A 92 14.28 1.51 -2.96
C ALA A 92 14.83 1.41 -1.53
N PRO A 93 16.14 1.11 -1.34
CA PRO A 93 16.75 1.14 -0.03
C PRO A 93 16.60 2.52 0.62
N VAL A 94 16.37 2.55 1.94
CA VAL A 94 16.14 3.79 2.70
C VAL A 94 17.27 4.82 2.52
N GLY A 95 18.52 4.37 2.37
CA GLY A 95 19.68 5.23 2.12
C GLY A 95 19.99 5.54 0.65
N ALA A 96 19.24 4.97 -0.30
CA ALA A 96 19.51 5.09 -1.74
C ALA A 96 18.19 5.15 -2.56
N PRO A 97 17.36 6.19 -2.40
CA PRO A 97 16.00 6.25 -2.98
C PRO A 97 15.96 6.26 -4.52
N GLY A 98 17.06 6.60 -5.19
CA GLY A 98 17.18 6.54 -6.65
C GLY A 98 17.44 5.14 -7.21
N GLN A 99 17.73 4.16 -6.35
CA GLN A 99 17.99 2.78 -6.75
C GLN A 99 16.73 1.94 -6.53
N VAL A 100 15.85 1.93 -7.54
CA VAL A 100 14.66 1.06 -7.52
C VAL A 100 15.11 -0.40 -7.65
N ILE A 101 14.68 -1.24 -6.71
CA ILE A 101 15.03 -2.67 -6.67
C ILE A 101 13.79 -3.55 -6.88
N LEU A 102 12.61 -3.04 -6.54
CA LEU A 102 11.34 -3.75 -6.64
C LEU A 102 10.23 -2.77 -7.03
N SER A 103 9.21 -3.27 -7.73
CA SER A 103 7.97 -2.53 -7.96
C SER A 103 6.76 -3.39 -7.62
N LEU A 104 5.86 -2.86 -6.79
CA LEU A 104 4.55 -3.43 -6.55
C LEU A 104 3.61 -2.97 -7.66
N GLN A 105 3.31 -3.87 -8.59
CA GLN A 105 2.52 -3.56 -9.78
C GLN A 105 1.04 -3.36 -9.47
N GLN A 106 0.49 -4.22 -8.62
CA GLN A 106 -0.92 -4.26 -8.30
C GLN A 106 -1.08 -4.69 -6.84
N LEU A 107 -2.10 -4.15 -6.19
CA LEU A 107 -2.56 -4.60 -4.89
C LEU A 107 -4.07 -4.44 -4.88
N ALA A 108 -4.77 -5.52 -4.54
CA ALA A 108 -6.19 -5.48 -4.23
C ALA A 108 -6.34 -5.83 -2.74
N SER A 109 -7.07 -4.99 -2.01
CA SER A 109 -7.35 -5.22 -0.59
C SER A 109 -8.84 -5.06 -0.33
N THR A 110 -9.31 -5.81 0.66
CA THR A 110 -10.65 -5.65 1.22
C THR A 110 -10.50 -5.00 2.58
N VAL A 111 -11.23 -3.91 2.80
CA VAL A 111 -11.18 -3.12 4.03
C VAL A 111 -12.54 -3.20 4.72
N SER A 112 -12.51 -3.54 6.00
CA SER A 112 -13.65 -3.45 6.90
C SER A 112 -13.25 -2.66 8.13
N TYR A 113 -14.10 -1.72 8.54
CA TYR A 113 -13.97 -1.06 9.84
C TYR A 113 -14.58 -1.93 10.93
N SER A 114 -13.77 -2.37 11.90
CA SER A 114 -14.23 -2.97 13.15
C SER A 114 -14.04 -1.94 14.27
N PRO A 115 -15.13 -1.46 14.90
CA PRO A 115 -15.05 -0.61 16.08
C PRO A 115 -14.42 -1.33 17.28
#